data_AF-A0A3D5YS16-F1
#
_entry.id   AF-A0A3D5YS16-F1
#
_cell.length_a   1.000
_cell.length_b   1.000
_cell.length_c   1.000
_cell.angle_alpha   90.00
_cell.angle_beta   90.00
_cell.angle_gamma   90.00
#
_symmetry.space_group_name_H-M   'P 1'
#
loop_
_entity.id
_entity.type
_entity.pdbx_description
1 polymer ?
#
loop_
_entity_poly.entity_id
_entity_poly.type
_entity_poly.pdbx_seq_one_letter_code
_entity_poly.pdbx_strand_id
1 'polypeptide(L)'
;MFKKIVYSLMLAGALGAASAESAINNATPPQNYPTVASPQTKLFKAAPSLKTQTPIKHLVIIFQENVSFDRYFATYPRALNLANETPFYAKAGTPSVNGLTQQLIESNPNSIKPYRMAGNFQPCSQDHDYPMEIKANNGGLLNKFVEYGSYQDANYQQKCLGEVMGYYDGNTVSAMWNYAQNFALNDNSFGTTFGPSTPGALNLVAGTTGPVVSPTGEREVIENGHMIEDPNPFYDDCSYGTSKSGDTGTAVAYFTAGKNIGDVLSAKGIAWGWFQGGFKADSYQGLSAQCNKITANHFGVKKSDYNPHHEPFQYYASTANPHHLAPSATKLIGSNDQANHQYDMSDFWLAAKAGKLPAVSYLKAPNYQDGHGGYSNPLDEQEWLVNNLNQLQQLPEWKDTAVIIMYDDTDGDYDHVAPPKS
;
A
#
# COMPACT_ATOMS: atom_id res chain seq x y z
N MET A 1 34.01 32.20 21.68
CA MET A 1 32.97 32.48 22.68
C MET A 1 32.19 31.20 22.94
N PHE A 2 32.64 30.42 23.93
CA PHE A 2 31.98 29.18 24.35
C PHE A 2 31.11 29.50 25.58
N LYS A 3 29.78 29.39 25.46
CA LYS A 3 28.89 29.48 26.61
C LYS A 3 28.71 28.09 27.22
N LYS A 4 29.28 27.92 28.42
CA LYS A 4 29.03 26.83 29.35
C LYS A 4 27.56 26.85 29.78
N ILE A 5 26.90 25.69 29.68
CA ILE A 5 25.60 25.44 30.30
C ILE A 5 25.86 24.91 31.72
N VAL A 6 25.21 25.55 32.69
CA VAL A 6 25.27 25.22 34.11
C VAL A 6 24.20 24.18 34.42
N TYR A 7 24.60 23.02 34.93
CA TYR A 7 23.69 22.04 35.54
C TYR A 7 23.19 22.59 36.87
N SER A 8 21.87 22.74 37.01
CA SER A 8 21.22 22.90 38.32
C SER A 8 20.61 21.57 38.74
N LEU A 9 21.20 20.95 39.75
CA LEU A 9 20.56 19.89 40.53
C LEU A 9 19.45 20.53 41.39
N MET A 10 18.22 20.02 41.28
CA MET A 10 17.24 20.08 42.36
C MET A 10 16.85 18.66 42.75
N LEU A 11 16.98 18.36 44.05
CA LEU A 11 16.63 17.08 44.65
C LEU A 11 15.22 17.15 45.26
N ALA A 12 14.40 16.19 44.84
CA ALA A 12 13.33 15.47 45.54
C ALA A 12 12.22 16.21 46.31
N GLY A 13 10.99 16.02 45.81
CA GLY A 13 9.77 15.95 46.63
C GLY A 13 8.88 14.83 46.09
N ALA A 14 8.84 13.69 46.79
CA ALA A 14 7.95 12.58 46.49
C ALA A 14 6.58 12.81 47.14
N LEU A 15 5.52 12.83 46.34
CA LEU A 15 4.13 12.63 46.74
C LEU A 15 3.46 11.83 45.62
N GLY A 16 2.74 10.78 46.01
CA GLY A 16 2.43 9.64 45.16
C GLY A 16 1.29 9.85 44.17
N ALA A 17 1.45 9.22 43.02
CA ALA A 17 0.44 8.38 42.38
C ALA A 17 1.22 7.40 41.48
N ALA A 18 1.27 6.12 41.86
CA ALA A 18 1.74 5.10 40.95
C ALA A 18 0.62 4.84 39.93
N SER A 19 0.58 5.62 38.85
CA SER A 19 0.01 5.12 37.60
C SER A 19 1.12 4.35 36.91
N ALA A 20 1.10 3.02 37.07
CA ALA A 20 1.82 2.16 36.13
C ALA A 20 1.08 2.23 34.78
N GLU A 21 1.22 3.34 34.07
CA GLU A 21 1.09 3.33 32.61
C GLU A 21 2.30 2.53 32.14
N SER A 22 2.11 1.23 31.92
CA SER A 22 3.07 0.44 31.18
C SER A 22 3.29 1.17 29.85
N ALA A 23 4.48 1.70 29.63
CA ALA A 23 4.86 2.22 28.32
C ALA A 23 4.49 1.15 27.29
N ILE A 24 3.62 1.49 26.33
CA ILE A 24 3.24 0.57 25.27
C ILE A 24 4.54 0.16 24.58
N ASN A 25 4.86 -1.14 24.60
CA ASN A 25 5.99 -1.68 23.86
C ASN A 25 5.44 -2.45 22.64
N ASN A 26 6.15 -2.39 21.52
CA ASN A 26 5.69 -3.02 20.28
C ASN A 26 5.87 -4.55 20.29
N ALA A 27 6.18 -5.12 21.46
CA ALA A 27 6.36 -6.55 21.63
C ALA A 27 5.02 -7.31 21.71
N THR A 28 3.99 -6.70 22.30
CA THR A 28 2.70 -7.34 22.51
C THR A 28 1.57 -6.36 22.27
N PRO A 29 0.49 -6.77 21.59
CA PRO A 29 -0.66 -5.90 21.40
C PRO A 29 -1.35 -5.56 22.74
N PRO A 30 -1.98 -4.38 22.85
CA PRO A 30 -2.92 -4.09 23.92
C PRO A 30 -4.01 -5.17 24.01
N GLN A 31 -4.30 -5.65 25.22
CA GLN A 31 -5.37 -6.63 25.42
C GLN A 31 -6.76 -6.08 25.08
N ASN A 32 -6.94 -4.76 25.21
CA ASN A 32 -8.15 -4.06 24.81
C ASN A 32 -7.74 -2.76 24.12
N TYR A 33 -8.24 -2.54 22.91
CA TYR A 33 -8.08 -1.27 22.22
C TYR A 33 -9.16 -0.29 22.68
N PRO A 34 -8.80 0.81 23.35
CA PRO A 34 -9.79 1.80 23.76
C PRO A 34 -10.46 2.40 22.53
N THR A 35 -11.73 2.77 22.66
CA THR A 35 -12.53 3.51 21.65
C THR A 35 -12.85 2.78 20.35
N VAL A 36 -12.34 1.56 20.12
CA VAL A 36 -12.72 0.78 18.93
C VAL A 36 -14.20 0.44 18.99
N ALA A 37 -14.94 0.83 17.96
CA ALA A 37 -16.37 0.59 17.90
C ALA A 37 -16.65 -0.90 17.63
N SER A 38 -17.60 -1.49 18.37
CA SER A 38 -18.21 -2.76 17.98
C SER A 38 -19.52 -2.44 17.24
N PRO A 39 -19.52 -2.40 15.89
CA PRO A 39 -20.72 -2.04 15.16
C PRO A 39 -21.81 -3.09 15.39
N GLN A 40 -23.03 -2.62 15.64
CA GLN A 40 -24.20 -3.49 15.74
C GLN A 40 -24.43 -4.19 14.39
N THR A 41 -24.63 -5.50 14.42
CA THR A 41 -24.87 -6.29 13.22
C THR A 41 -26.04 -5.74 12.43
N LYS A 42 -25.79 -5.30 11.20
CA LYS A 42 -26.80 -4.69 10.33
C LYS A 42 -26.46 -4.92 8.87
N LEU A 43 -27.33 -5.65 8.17
CA LEU A 43 -27.22 -5.87 6.74
C LEU A 43 -27.41 -4.55 5.97
N PHE A 44 -26.49 -4.26 5.05
CA PHE A 44 -26.56 -3.09 4.17
C PHE A 44 -27.34 -3.38 2.89
N LYS A 45 -27.74 -2.33 2.18
CA LYS A 45 -28.47 -2.48 0.92
C LYS A 45 -27.54 -3.07 -0.13
N ALA A 46 -28.06 -3.98 -0.96
CA ALA A 46 -27.32 -4.52 -2.08
C ALA A 46 -26.95 -3.41 -3.07
N ALA A 47 -25.72 -3.44 -3.57
CA ALA A 47 -25.18 -2.38 -4.44
C ALA A 47 -26.05 -2.07 -5.68
N PRO A 48 -26.66 -3.05 -6.38
CA PRO A 48 -27.54 -2.76 -7.52
C PRO A 48 -28.76 -1.88 -7.19
N SER A 49 -29.20 -1.87 -5.92
CA SER A 49 -30.33 -1.06 -5.45
C SER A 49 -29.96 0.39 -5.09
N LEU A 50 -28.67 0.71 -5.05
CA LEU A 50 -28.19 2.05 -4.70
C LEU A 50 -28.39 3.02 -5.87
N LYS A 51 -28.78 4.26 -5.56
CA LYS A 51 -28.80 5.35 -6.54
C LYS A 51 -27.39 5.92 -6.68
N THR A 52 -26.86 5.90 -7.89
CA THR A 52 -25.50 6.35 -8.25
C THR A 52 -25.58 7.44 -9.32
N GLN A 53 -24.55 8.29 -9.42
CA GLN A 53 -24.52 9.35 -10.45
C GLN A 53 -24.16 8.80 -11.83
N THR A 54 -23.36 7.73 -11.86
CA THR A 54 -22.97 7.00 -13.07
C THR A 54 -23.62 5.62 -13.08
N PRO A 55 -23.54 4.86 -14.18
CA PRO A 55 -23.99 3.48 -14.24
C PRO A 55 -23.27 2.53 -13.27
N ILE A 56 -22.12 2.91 -12.73
CA ILE A 56 -21.29 2.07 -11.86
C ILE A 56 -22.01 1.79 -10.54
N LYS A 57 -22.13 0.50 -10.20
CA LYS A 57 -22.65 0.00 -8.93
C LYS A 57 -21.56 -0.58 -8.03
N HIS A 58 -20.48 -1.07 -8.64
CA HIS A 58 -19.35 -1.67 -7.95
C HIS A 58 -18.07 -0.96 -8.37
N LEU A 59 -17.39 -0.33 -7.41
CA LEU A 59 -16.05 0.20 -7.58
C LEU A 59 -15.09 -0.77 -6.90
N VAL A 60 -14.16 -1.34 -7.67
CA VAL A 60 -13.08 -2.17 -7.16
C VAL A 60 -11.77 -1.39 -7.33
N ILE A 61 -11.13 -1.04 -6.22
CA ILE A 61 -9.81 -0.42 -6.20
C ILE A 61 -8.80 -1.52 -5.92
N ILE A 62 -7.94 -1.81 -6.89
CA ILE A 62 -6.77 -2.66 -6.73
C ILE A 62 -5.60 -1.73 -6.39
N PHE A 63 -5.04 -1.89 -5.20
CA PHE A 63 -4.00 -1.01 -4.67
C PHE A 63 -2.66 -1.75 -4.62
N GLN A 64 -1.88 -1.64 -5.68
CA GLN A 64 -0.56 -2.27 -5.83
C GLN A 64 0.52 -1.47 -5.08
N GLU A 65 1.77 -1.91 -5.17
CA GLU A 65 2.90 -1.38 -4.38
C GLU A 65 4.06 -0.89 -5.25
N ASN A 66 4.65 0.24 -4.84
CA ASN A 66 6.06 0.60 -5.07
C ASN A 66 6.54 0.52 -6.52
N VAL A 67 5.92 1.31 -7.40
CA VAL A 67 6.33 1.41 -8.81
C VAL A 67 6.04 2.81 -9.37
N SER A 68 7.07 3.50 -9.86
CA SER A 68 6.90 4.75 -10.61
C SER A 68 6.24 4.54 -11.98
N PHE A 69 5.63 5.60 -12.54
CA PHE A 69 5.01 5.51 -13.87
C PHE A 69 6.04 5.14 -14.94
N ASP A 70 7.20 5.80 -14.97
CA ASP A 70 8.27 5.46 -15.90
C ASP A 70 8.80 4.03 -15.70
N ARG A 71 8.84 3.47 -14.48
CA ARG A 71 9.30 2.09 -14.30
C ARG A 71 8.44 1.08 -15.06
N TYR A 72 7.12 1.28 -15.13
CA TYR A 72 6.23 0.34 -15.84
C TYR A 72 5.82 0.78 -17.24
N PHE A 73 5.80 2.08 -17.53
CA PHE A 73 5.25 2.62 -18.78
C PHE A 73 6.22 3.53 -19.55
N ALA A 74 7.49 3.66 -19.12
CA ALA A 74 8.52 4.49 -19.76
C ALA A 74 8.49 4.44 -21.29
N THR A 75 8.51 3.23 -21.84
CA THR A 75 8.60 3.03 -23.29
C THR A 75 7.27 2.62 -23.92
N TYR A 76 6.16 2.66 -23.18
CA TYR A 76 4.85 2.32 -23.72
C TYR A 76 4.55 3.16 -24.98
N PRO A 77 4.11 2.56 -26.09
CA PRO A 77 3.72 1.16 -26.26
C PRO A 77 4.77 0.32 -27.05
N ARG A 78 6.07 0.63 -26.95
CA ARG A 78 7.16 -0.07 -27.66
C ARG A 78 7.97 -0.96 -26.73
N ALA A 79 7.87 -2.27 -26.96
CA ALA A 79 8.66 -3.29 -26.28
C ALA A 79 9.81 -3.78 -27.17
N LEU A 80 10.89 -4.28 -26.57
CA LEU A 80 12.08 -4.74 -27.29
C LEU A 80 11.84 -6.06 -28.06
N ASN A 81 11.02 -6.96 -27.51
CA ASN A 81 10.63 -8.24 -28.13
C ASN A 81 11.83 -9.15 -28.47
N LEU A 82 12.67 -9.46 -27.48
CA LEU A 82 13.74 -10.45 -27.67
C LEU A 82 13.14 -11.85 -27.89
N ALA A 83 13.86 -12.73 -28.59
CA ALA A 83 13.33 -14.01 -29.10
C ALA A 83 12.76 -14.97 -28.03
N ASN A 84 13.18 -14.85 -26.76
CA ASN A 84 12.76 -15.72 -25.66
C ASN A 84 11.80 -15.03 -24.67
N GLU A 85 11.29 -13.85 -25.01
CA GLU A 85 10.37 -13.09 -24.17
C GLU A 85 8.94 -13.15 -24.73
N THR A 86 7.95 -12.88 -23.88
CA THR A 86 6.56 -12.71 -24.35
C THR A 86 6.49 -11.44 -25.20
N PRO A 87 6.18 -11.53 -26.51
CA PRO A 87 6.21 -10.36 -27.36
C PRO A 87 5.00 -9.47 -27.12
N PHE A 88 5.19 -8.15 -27.23
CA PHE A 88 4.14 -7.15 -27.21
C PHE A 88 4.16 -6.33 -28.50
N TYR A 89 2.98 -6.19 -29.12
CA TYR A 89 2.77 -5.36 -30.30
C TYR A 89 1.59 -4.43 -30.06
N ALA A 90 1.84 -3.12 -30.10
CA ALA A 90 0.80 -2.12 -29.95
C ALA A 90 -0.24 -2.21 -31.06
N LYS A 91 -1.52 -1.99 -30.73
CA LYS A 91 -2.58 -1.79 -31.72
C LYS A 91 -2.32 -0.51 -32.51
N ALA A 92 -2.78 -0.50 -33.76
CA ALA A 92 -2.74 0.71 -34.58
C ALA A 92 -3.49 1.86 -33.90
N GLY A 93 -2.90 3.06 -33.90
CA GLY A 93 -3.50 4.25 -33.29
C GLY A 93 -3.41 4.31 -31.76
N THR A 94 -2.61 3.44 -31.12
CA THR A 94 -2.32 3.55 -29.68
C THR A 94 -1.77 4.95 -29.36
N PRO A 95 -2.37 5.68 -28.40
CA PRO A 95 -1.84 6.96 -27.94
C PRO A 95 -0.44 6.82 -27.31
N SER A 96 0.40 7.85 -27.48
CA SER A 96 1.63 7.96 -26.70
C SER A 96 1.33 8.34 -25.25
N VAL A 97 2.23 7.98 -24.34
CA VAL A 97 2.26 8.50 -22.96
C VAL A 97 3.36 9.55 -22.80
N ASN A 98 3.26 10.38 -21.77
CA ASN A 98 4.38 11.14 -21.26
C ASN A 98 5.36 10.19 -20.55
N GLY A 99 6.27 9.59 -21.31
CA GLY A 99 7.29 8.65 -20.81
C GLY A 99 8.70 8.97 -21.32
N LEU A 100 9.61 8.00 -21.23
CA LEU A 100 11.01 8.18 -21.61
C LEU A 100 11.20 8.38 -23.13
N THR A 101 11.55 9.62 -23.47
CA THR A 101 12.03 9.97 -24.81
C THR A 101 13.43 9.42 -25.06
N GLN A 102 13.83 9.32 -26.34
CA GLN A 102 15.21 8.93 -26.69
C GLN A 102 16.26 9.84 -26.01
N GLN A 103 15.96 11.14 -25.88
CA GLN A 103 16.84 12.08 -25.18
C GLN A 103 16.98 11.74 -23.70
N LEU A 104 15.88 11.39 -23.01
CA LEU A 104 15.92 11.01 -21.59
C LEU A 104 16.66 9.68 -21.37
N ILE A 105 16.64 8.76 -22.35
CA ILE A 105 17.40 7.50 -22.28
C ILE A 105 18.90 7.77 -22.52
N GLU A 106 19.23 8.56 -23.54
CA GLU A 106 20.64 8.73 -23.97
C GLU A 106 21.40 9.80 -23.18
N SER A 107 20.70 10.80 -22.67
CA SER A 107 21.26 12.00 -22.03
C SER A 107 20.50 12.38 -20.75
N ASN A 108 20.15 11.39 -19.94
CA ASN A 108 19.53 11.59 -18.64
C ASN A 108 20.41 12.45 -17.71
N PRO A 109 19.82 13.32 -16.86
CA PRO A 109 20.61 14.13 -15.94
C PRO A 109 21.13 13.37 -14.70
N ASN A 110 20.62 12.16 -14.42
CA ASN A 110 21.14 11.28 -13.35
C ASN A 110 22.52 10.69 -13.72
N SER A 111 23.25 10.24 -12.71
CA SER A 111 24.59 9.66 -12.88
C SER A 111 24.60 8.30 -13.59
N ILE A 112 23.47 7.60 -13.60
CA ILE A 112 23.20 6.38 -14.36
C ILE A 112 22.02 6.66 -15.30
N LYS A 113 22.13 6.20 -16.55
CA LYS A 113 21.07 6.37 -17.56
C LYS A 113 19.95 5.35 -17.35
N PRO A 114 18.70 5.69 -17.68
CA PRO A 114 17.63 4.71 -17.71
C PRO A 114 17.98 3.52 -18.60
N TYR A 115 17.68 2.31 -18.14
CA TYR A 115 17.93 1.09 -18.90
C TYR A 115 16.80 0.08 -18.72
N ARG A 116 16.60 -0.75 -19.75
CA ARG A 116 15.61 -1.81 -19.73
C ARG A 116 16.06 -2.93 -18.79
N MET A 117 15.25 -3.23 -17.78
CA MET A 117 15.37 -4.43 -16.95
C MET A 117 14.72 -5.63 -17.63
N ALA A 118 15.32 -6.81 -17.45
CA ALA A 118 14.69 -8.07 -17.81
C ALA A 118 13.83 -8.59 -16.64
N GLY A 119 12.72 -9.25 -16.90
CA GLY A 119 11.85 -9.84 -15.87
C GLY A 119 12.35 -11.17 -15.28
N ASN A 120 13.63 -11.51 -15.44
CA ASN A 120 14.19 -12.82 -15.09
C ASN A 120 15.05 -12.83 -13.81
N PHE A 121 14.97 -11.77 -13.01
CA PHE A 121 15.63 -11.66 -11.71
C PHE A 121 14.69 -10.99 -10.70
N GLN A 122 14.98 -11.19 -9.42
CA GLN A 122 14.29 -10.53 -8.32
C GLN A 122 14.73 -9.05 -8.27
N PRO A 123 13.85 -8.08 -8.57
CA PRO A 123 14.19 -6.68 -8.40
C PRO A 123 14.45 -6.38 -6.91
N CYS A 124 15.34 -5.46 -6.62
CA CYS A 124 15.47 -4.86 -5.30
C CYS A 124 14.37 -3.83 -5.08
N SER A 125 14.07 -3.52 -3.82
CA SER A 125 13.31 -2.32 -3.48
C SER A 125 14.23 -1.10 -3.41
N GLN A 126 13.75 0.05 -3.82
CA GLN A 126 14.47 1.32 -3.79
C GLN A 126 14.18 2.07 -2.47
N ASP A 127 14.82 3.23 -2.27
CA ASP A 127 14.63 4.05 -1.06
C ASP A 127 13.48 5.04 -1.30
N HIS A 128 12.32 4.76 -0.70
CA HIS A 128 11.06 5.52 -0.79
C HIS A 128 10.77 6.34 0.48
N ASP A 129 11.77 6.53 1.35
CA ASP A 129 11.61 7.39 2.52
C ASP A 129 11.27 8.81 2.07
N TYR A 130 10.33 9.46 2.76
CA TYR A 130 9.86 10.82 2.45
C TYR A 130 10.98 11.84 2.20
N PRO A 131 11.99 11.99 3.08
CA PRO A 131 13.07 12.95 2.85
C PRO A 131 14.00 12.55 1.69
N MET A 132 14.04 11.27 1.31
CA MET A 132 14.91 10.77 0.27
C MET A 132 14.30 11.01 -1.12
N GLU A 133 13.01 10.75 -1.31
CA GLU A 133 12.31 11.10 -2.55
C GLU A 133 12.39 12.62 -2.84
N ILE A 134 12.26 13.45 -1.81
CA ILE A 134 12.41 14.91 -1.95
C ILE A 134 13.81 15.29 -2.44
N LYS A 135 14.85 14.63 -1.91
CA LYS A 135 16.24 14.86 -2.33
C LYS A 135 16.50 14.32 -3.74
N ALA A 136 15.91 13.20 -4.12
CA ALA A 136 15.99 12.64 -5.47
C ALA A 136 15.36 13.59 -6.51
N ASN A 137 14.19 14.16 -6.17
CA ASN A 137 13.51 15.18 -6.97
C ASN A 137 14.35 16.46 -7.15
N ASN A 138 15.17 16.81 -6.15
CA ASN A 138 16.17 17.88 -6.19
C ASN A 138 15.62 19.22 -6.73
N GLY A 139 14.49 19.67 -6.18
CA GLY A 139 13.85 20.93 -6.60
C GLY A 139 13.30 20.92 -8.03
N GLY A 140 12.96 19.75 -8.56
CA GLY A 140 12.46 19.55 -9.92
C GLY A 140 13.57 19.39 -10.97
N LEU A 141 14.83 19.24 -10.56
CA LEU A 141 15.93 18.90 -11.46
C LEU A 141 15.96 17.41 -11.81
N LEU A 142 15.35 16.56 -10.97
CA LEU A 142 15.15 15.12 -11.22
C LEU A 142 16.44 14.37 -11.57
N ASN A 143 17.53 14.71 -10.90
CA ASN A 143 18.89 14.30 -11.27
C ASN A 143 19.70 13.69 -10.11
N LYS A 144 19.01 13.24 -9.06
CA LYS A 144 19.62 12.64 -7.87
C LYS A 144 18.99 11.32 -7.41
N PHE A 145 18.34 10.60 -8.33
CA PHE A 145 17.72 9.32 -8.02
C PHE A 145 18.74 8.24 -7.69
N VAL A 146 19.90 8.20 -8.36
CA VAL A 146 20.97 7.25 -8.02
C VAL A 146 21.53 7.51 -6.61
N GLU A 147 21.63 8.78 -6.24
CA GLU A 147 22.18 9.17 -4.94
C GLU A 147 21.19 9.02 -3.78
N TYR A 148 19.89 9.19 -4.00
CA TYR A 148 18.90 9.23 -2.92
C TYR A 148 17.73 8.25 -3.06
N GLY A 149 17.43 7.71 -4.23
CA GLY A 149 16.46 6.60 -4.39
C GLY A 149 17.12 5.21 -4.24
N SER A 150 18.31 5.14 -3.64
CA SER A 150 19.06 3.91 -3.41
C SER A 150 19.57 3.88 -1.98
N TYR A 151 19.39 2.75 -1.29
CA TYR A 151 19.94 2.56 0.05
C TYR A 151 21.47 2.61 0.04
N GLN A 152 22.05 3.30 1.03
CA GLN A 152 23.49 3.55 1.07
C GLN A 152 24.31 2.43 1.71
N ASP A 153 23.67 1.36 2.21
CA ASP A 153 24.39 0.25 2.83
C ASP A 153 25.16 -0.58 1.79
N ALA A 154 26.28 -1.16 2.23
CA ALA A 154 27.21 -1.84 1.34
C ALA A 154 26.60 -3.06 0.62
N ASN A 155 25.65 -3.76 1.24
CA ASN A 155 25.04 -4.93 0.63
C ASN A 155 24.10 -4.52 -0.50
N TYR A 156 23.32 -3.44 -0.29
CA TYR A 156 22.49 -2.87 -1.34
C TYR A 156 23.34 -2.38 -2.51
N GLN A 157 24.34 -1.56 -2.23
CA GLN A 157 25.22 -0.97 -3.25
C GLN A 157 25.93 -2.02 -4.10
N GLN A 158 26.24 -3.20 -3.54
CA GLN A 158 26.84 -4.29 -4.30
C GLN A 158 25.86 -4.99 -5.25
N LYS A 159 24.58 -5.06 -4.89
CA LYS A 159 23.59 -5.91 -5.57
C LYS A 159 22.63 -5.15 -6.47
N CYS A 160 22.21 -3.96 -6.04
CA CYS A 160 21.04 -3.25 -6.53
C CYS A 160 21.39 -1.89 -7.13
N LEU A 161 22.65 -1.44 -7.05
CA LEU A 161 23.04 -0.11 -7.52
C LEU A 161 22.66 0.07 -8.99
N GLY A 162 21.87 1.11 -9.24
CA GLY A 162 21.38 1.46 -10.57
C GLY A 162 19.96 0.98 -10.86
N GLU A 163 19.39 0.04 -10.10
CA GLU A 163 18.01 -0.44 -10.32
C GLU A 163 16.97 0.67 -10.20
N VAL A 164 17.22 1.72 -9.43
CA VAL A 164 16.40 2.94 -9.39
C VAL A 164 16.20 3.61 -10.76
N MET A 165 17.12 3.40 -11.70
CA MET A 165 17.01 3.90 -13.08
C MET A 165 16.45 2.86 -14.04
N GLY A 166 16.12 1.66 -13.56
CA GLY A 166 15.62 0.57 -14.36
C GLY A 166 14.16 0.76 -14.75
N TYR A 167 13.80 0.39 -15.98
CA TYR A 167 12.42 0.34 -16.43
C TYR A 167 12.08 -1.00 -17.07
N TYR A 168 10.83 -1.43 -16.96
CA TYR A 168 10.27 -2.56 -17.67
C TYR A 168 9.55 -2.12 -18.94
N ASP A 169 9.37 -3.06 -19.86
CA ASP A 169 8.49 -2.90 -21.00
C ASP A 169 7.44 -4.01 -21.06
N GLY A 170 6.61 -3.98 -22.11
CA GLY A 170 5.53 -4.95 -22.32
C GLY A 170 5.95 -6.39 -22.48
N ASN A 171 7.26 -6.71 -22.48
CA ASN A 171 7.72 -8.09 -22.40
C ASN A 171 7.73 -8.65 -20.97
N THR A 172 7.84 -7.76 -19.96
CA THR A 172 7.80 -8.14 -18.54
C THR A 172 6.44 -7.83 -17.95
N VAL A 173 6.01 -6.56 -17.96
CA VAL A 173 4.70 -6.11 -17.45
C VAL A 173 3.59 -6.27 -18.49
N SER A 174 3.53 -7.47 -19.08
CA SER A 174 2.69 -7.80 -20.23
C SER A 174 1.22 -7.53 -19.97
N ALA A 175 0.71 -7.90 -18.78
CA ALA A 175 -0.68 -7.69 -18.42
C ALA A 175 -1.01 -6.20 -18.32
N MET A 176 -0.18 -5.38 -17.67
CA MET A 176 -0.43 -3.94 -17.51
C MET A 176 -0.48 -3.24 -18.87
N TRP A 177 0.47 -3.52 -19.75
CA TRP A 177 0.46 -2.96 -21.10
C TRP A 177 -0.76 -3.43 -21.92
N ASN A 178 -1.18 -4.69 -21.76
CA ASN A 178 -2.40 -5.18 -22.39
C ASN A 178 -3.67 -4.55 -21.80
N TYR A 179 -3.74 -4.26 -20.50
CA TYR A 179 -4.86 -3.50 -19.95
C TYR A 179 -4.89 -2.07 -20.51
N ALA A 180 -3.75 -1.39 -20.59
CA ALA A 180 -3.68 -0.07 -21.25
C ALA A 180 -4.11 -0.11 -22.72
N GLN A 181 -3.87 -1.22 -23.44
CA GLN A 181 -4.32 -1.42 -24.83
C GLN A 181 -5.83 -1.67 -24.99
N ASN A 182 -6.54 -2.00 -23.91
CA ASN A 182 -7.95 -2.41 -23.95
C ASN A 182 -8.86 -1.55 -23.05
N PHE A 183 -8.28 -0.78 -22.14
CA PHE A 183 -8.96 0.09 -21.17
C PHE A 183 -8.32 1.49 -21.20
N ALA A 184 -8.41 2.22 -20.09
CA ALA A 184 -7.82 3.54 -19.95
C ALA A 184 -6.53 3.47 -19.12
N LEU A 185 -5.55 4.30 -19.50
CA LEU A 185 -4.33 4.58 -18.74
C LEU A 185 -4.26 6.09 -18.49
N ASN A 186 -3.78 6.49 -17.31
CA ASN A 186 -3.55 7.89 -16.95
C ASN A 186 -2.05 8.06 -16.68
N ASP A 187 -1.40 8.95 -17.43
CA ASP A 187 0.03 9.27 -17.36
C ASP A 187 0.31 10.59 -16.62
N ASN A 188 -0.63 11.02 -15.80
CA ASN A 188 -0.58 12.27 -15.03
C ASN A 188 -1.30 12.08 -13.67
N SER A 189 -0.95 11.01 -12.97
CA SER A 189 -1.45 10.63 -11.65
C SER A 189 -0.27 10.53 -10.67
N PHE A 190 -0.39 11.18 -9.51
CA PHE A 190 0.70 11.31 -8.54
C PHE A 190 0.25 10.83 -7.17
N GLY A 191 1.21 10.39 -6.35
CA GLY A 191 1.01 10.31 -4.90
C GLY A 191 0.59 11.68 -4.34
N THR A 192 -0.35 11.68 -3.40
CA THR A 192 -0.83 12.92 -2.77
C THR A 192 0.29 13.62 -1.97
N THR A 193 1.22 12.84 -1.45
CA THR A 193 2.45 13.28 -0.78
C THR A 193 3.62 12.45 -1.30
N PHE A 194 4.85 12.92 -1.09
CA PHE A 194 6.04 12.05 -1.12
C PHE A 194 5.97 11.01 0.02
N GLY A 195 6.88 10.05 -0.02
CA GLY A 195 7.06 9.06 1.03
C GLY A 195 6.27 7.78 0.77
N PRO A 196 6.36 6.84 1.71
CA PRO A 196 6.12 5.42 1.43
C PRO A 196 4.64 5.01 1.52
N SER A 197 4.43 3.71 1.63
CA SER A 197 3.15 3.01 1.54
C SER A 197 2.09 3.51 2.51
N THR A 198 2.46 3.81 3.76
CA THR A 198 1.50 4.27 4.78
C THR A 198 0.90 5.62 4.40
N PRO A 199 1.68 6.68 4.09
CA PRO A 199 1.15 7.89 3.47
C PRO A 199 0.25 7.63 2.26
N GLY A 200 0.66 6.76 1.33
CA GLY A 200 -0.12 6.39 0.15
C GLY A 200 -1.50 5.82 0.50
N ALA A 201 -1.54 4.81 1.36
CA ALA A 201 -2.76 4.14 1.80
C ALA A 201 -3.70 5.07 2.58
N LEU A 202 -3.16 5.93 3.44
CA LEU A 202 -3.96 6.91 4.19
C LEU A 202 -4.55 7.98 3.26
N ASN A 203 -3.76 8.48 2.31
CA ASN A 203 -4.23 9.43 1.31
C ASN A 203 -5.32 8.83 0.42
N LEU A 204 -5.24 7.54 0.08
CA LEU A 204 -6.29 6.85 -0.68
C LEU A 204 -7.66 6.91 0.01
N VAL A 205 -7.70 6.66 1.33
CA VAL A 205 -8.98 6.49 2.06
C VAL A 205 -9.46 7.75 2.77
N ALA A 206 -8.58 8.73 3.00
CA ALA A 206 -8.88 9.94 3.76
C ALA A 206 -8.41 11.25 3.10
N GLY A 207 -7.51 11.19 2.10
CA GLY A 207 -6.91 12.39 1.49
C GLY A 207 -6.01 13.18 2.43
N THR A 208 -5.55 12.57 3.52
CA THR A 208 -4.64 13.17 4.51
C THR A 208 -3.93 12.08 5.31
N THR A 209 -2.73 12.39 5.81
CA THR A 209 -1.91 11.54 6.68
C THR A 209 -1.95 11.94 8.16
N GLY A 210 -2.83 12.87 8.55
CA GLY A 210 -2.93 13.42 9.90
C GLY A 210 -4.30 14.06 10.21
N PRO A 211 -4.60 14.40 11.48
CA PRO A 211 -3.68 14.43 12.61
C PRO A 211 -3.52 13.07 13.31
N VAL A 212 -2.27 12.65 13.49
CA VAL A 212 -1.90 11.36 14.09
C VAL A 212 -1.00 11.54 15.30
N VAL A 213 -0.95 10.50 16.14
CA VAL A 213 0.04 10.37 17.22
C VAL A 213 0.60 8.96 17.26
N SER A 214 1.84 8.81 17.72
CA SER A 214 2.42 7.51 18.07
C SER A 214 2.51 7.36 19.59
N PRO A 215 1.85 6.35 20.19
CA PRO A 215 2.01 6.09 21.61
C PRO A 215 3.42 5.57 21.97
N THR A 216 4.22 5.17 20.98
CA THR A 216 5.60 4.72 21.14
C THR A 216 6.65 5.80 20.84
N GLY A 217 6.21 7.05 20.73
CA GLY A 217 7.01 8.19 20.32
C GLY A 217 7.12 8.32 18.80
N GLU A 218 7.39 9.53 18.31
CA GLU A 218 7.32 9.87 16.88
C GLU A 218 8.39 9.19 16.00
N ARG A 219 9.50 8.67 16.56
CA ARG A 219 10.58 7.91 15.86
C ARG A 219 10.91 8.34 14.42
N GLU A 220 10.86 9.64 14.11
CA GLU A 220 11.04 10.20 12.75
C GLU A 220 9.98 9.75 11.71
N VAL A 221 8.91 9.08 12.14
CA VAL A 221 7.79 8.63 11.28
C VAL A 221 6.63 9.63 11.21
N ILE A 222 6.62 10.63 12.09
CA ILE A 222 5.60 11.69 12.15
C ILE A 222 6.31 13.04 12.13
N GLU A 223 5.86 13.94 11.25
CA GLU A 223 6.27 15.33 11.22
C GLU A 223 5.04 16.24 11.32
N ASN A 224 5.03 17.19 12.26
CA ASN A 224 3.94 18.14 12.47
C ASN A 224 2.54 17.49 12.61
N GLY A 225 2.48 16.28 13.20
CA GLY A 225 1.24 15.53 13.38
C GLY A 225 0.74 14.80 12.12
N HIS A 226 1.57 14.68 11.09
CA HIS A 226 1.30 13.93 9.87
C HIS A 226 2.27 12.75 9.74
N MET A 227 1.78 11.58 9.33
CA MET A 227 2.67 10.46 9.00
C MET A 227 3.47 10.80 7.73
N ILE A 228 4.77 10.56 7.81
CA ILE A 228 5.72 10.72 6.71
C ILE A 228 6.47 9.42 6.39
N GLU A 229 6.45 8.42 7.27
CA GLU A 229 7.03 7.09 7.04
C GLU A 229 6.02 5.99 7.43
N ASP A 230 6.47 4.74 7.63
CA ASP A 230 5.65 3.56 7.91
C ASP A 230 5.62 3.09 9.37
N PRO A 231 4.97 3.80 10.31
CA PRO A 231 4.54 3.17 11.55
C PRO A 231 3.44 2.15 11.23
N ASN A 232 3.38 1.03 11.95
CA ASN A 232 2.25 0.11 11.86
C ASN A 232 0.96 0.74 12.44
N PRO A 233 -0.24 0.27 12.05
CA PRO A 233 -1.48 0.72 12.67
C PRO A 233 -1.55 0.27 14.13
N PHE A 234 -1.90 1.20 15.01
CA PHE A 234 -2.09 0.90 16.43
C PHE A 234 -3.19 -0.13 16.67
N TYR A 235 -4.31 -0.06 15.94
CA TYR A 235 -5.49 -0.90 16.17
C TYR A 235 -5.44 -2.20 15.35
N ASP A 236 -4.34 -2.95 15.44
CA ASP A 236 -4.12 -4.19 14.70
C ASP A 236 -3.19 -5.13 15.48
N ASP A 237 -3.68 -6.29 15.88
CA ASP A 237 -2.90 -7.27 16.66
C ASP A 237 -1.66 -7.78 15.91
N CYS A 238 -1.73 -7.81 14.57
CA CYS A 238 -0.69 -8.28 13.71
C CYS A 238 0.41 -7.24 13.44
N SER A 239 0.26 -5.99 13.92
CA SER A 239 1.31 -4.96 13.97
C SER A 239 2.45 -5.26 14.93
N TYR A 240 2.20 -6.08 15.95
CA TYR A 240 3.09 -6.27 17.10
C TYR A 240 3.95 -7.53 16.96
N GLY A 241 5.06 -7.59 17.71
CA GLY A 241 6.05 -8.67 17.66
C GLY A 241 5.58 -10.08 18.03
N THR A 242 4.29 -10.27 18.38
CA THR A 242 3.68 -11.61 18.50
C THR A 242 3.46 -12.25 17.13
N SER A 243 3.15 -11.45 16.10
CA SER A 243 2.92 -11.91 14.73
C SER A 243 4.19 -11.78 13.87
N LYS A 244 4.38 -12.66 12.89
CA LYS A 244 5.49 -12.58 11.93
C LYS A 244 5.33 -11.46 10.89
N SER A 245 4.12 -10.91 10.77
CA SER A 245 3.83 -9.71 9.97
C SER A 245 4.13 -8.41 10.73
N GLY A 246 4.23 -8.47 12.06
CA GLY A 246 4.56 -7.33 12.91
C GLY A 246 6.04 -7.29 13.30
N ASP A 247 6.43 -6.23 14.01
CA ASP A 247 7.80 -6.07 14.52
C ASP A 247 7.82 -5.34 15.87
N THR A 248 8.83 -5.65 16.67
CA THR A 248 9.13 -5.00 17.95
C THR A 248 9.81 -3.63 17.78
N GLY A 249 10.46 -3.39 16.64
CA GLY A 249 11.21 -2.18 16.32
C GLY A 249 10.39 -1.10 15.60
N THR A 250 9.37 -1.48 14.83
CA THR A 250 8.48 -0.54 14.13
C THR A 250 7.57 0.21 15.10
N ALA A 251 7.47 1.55 14.98
CA ALA A 251 6.51 2.34 15.76
C ALA A 251 5.07 1.96 15.41
N VAL A 252 4.11 2.26 16.29
CA VAL A 252 2.68 2.22 15.93
C VAL A 252 2.08 3.62 15.95
N ALA A 253 1.06 3.89 15.15
CA ALA A 253 0.40 5.20 15.13
C ALA A 253 -1.12 5.08 14.89
N TYR A 254 -1.87 6.14 15.24
CA TYR A 254 -3.30 6.23 14.98
C TYR A 254 -3.77 7.67 14.81
N PHE A 255 -4.92 7.83 14.14
CA PHE A 255 -5.58 9.13 13.98
C PHE A 255 -6.28 9.57 15.26
N THR A 256 -6.05 10.82 15.66
CA THR A 256 -6.70 11.42 16.83
C THR A 256 -8.01 12.13 16.49
N ALA A 257 -8.20 12.49 15.23
CA ALA A 257 -9.39 13.15 14.72
C ALA A 257 -9.51 12.93 13.21
N GLY A 258 -10.64 13.36 12.65
CA GLY A 258 -10.96 13.16 11.24
C GLY A 258 -11.82 11.92 11.00
N LYS A 259 -12.19 11.72 9.74
CA LYS A 259 -12.94 10.56 9.26
C LYS A 259 -12.32 10.09 7.96
N ASN A 260 -12.37 8.79 7.72
CA ASN A 260 -12.06 8.23 6.41
C ASN A 260 -13.36 7.93 5.64
N ILE A 261 -13.21 7.48 4.39
CA ILE A 261 -14.36 7.15 3.53
C ILE A 261 -15.21 5.98 4.07
N GLY A 262 -14.62 5.07 4.84
CA GLY A 262 -15.30 3.96 5.50
C GLY A 262 -16.35 4.44 6.50
N ASP A 263 -16.03 5.46 7.31
CA ASP A 263 -17.00 6.09 8.22
C ASP A 263 -18.24 6.62 7.45
N VAL A 264 -18.00 7.22 6.28
CA VAL A 264 -19.05 7.80 5.43
C VAL A 264 -19.90 6.72 4.78
N LEU A 265 -19.28 5.65 4.29
CA LEU A 265 -19.97 4.51 3.66
C LEU A 265 -20.83 3.75 4.68
N SER A 266 -20.28 3.45 5.85
CA SER A 266 -21.00 2.80 6.95
C SER A 266 -22.17 3.64 7.45
N ALA A 267 -21.99 4.96 7.61
CA ALA A 267 -23.08 5.86 8.00
C ALA A 267 -24.24 5.87 6.99
N LYS A 268 -23.94 5.69 5.69
CA LYS A 268 -24.96 5.58 4.63
C LYS A 268 -25.51 4.17 4.41
N GLY A 269 -24.96 3.15 5.09
CA GLY A 269 -25.33 1.76 4.88
C GLY A 269 -25.06 1.27 3.46
N ILE A 270 -23.92 1.70 2.88
CA ILE A 270 -23.43 1.29 1.58
C ILE A 270 -22.43 0.17 1.80
N ALA A 271 -22.60 -0.97 1.11
CA ALA A 271 -21.73 -2.12 1.31
C ALA A 271 -20.28 -1.83 0.88
N TRP A 272 -19.31 -2.03 1.76
CA TRP A 272 -17.89 -1.76 1.48
C TRP A 272 -16.92 -2.62 2.28
N GLY A 273 -15.68 -2.76 1.83
CA GLY A 273 -14.62 -3.35 2.64
C GLY A 273 -13.23 -3.24 2.05
N TRP A 274 -12.23 -3.40 2.92
CA TRP A 274 -10.84 -3.67 2.56
C TRP A 274 -10.57 -5.17 2.63
N PHE A 275 -10.02 -5.73 1.57
CA PHE A 275 -9.77 -7.15 1.40
C PHE A 275 -8.27 -7.34 1.13
N GLN A 276 -7.55 -7.86 2.11
CA GLN A 276 -6.09 -8.01 2.03
C GLN A 276 -5.66 -9.46 2.14
N GLY A 277 -4.67 -9.84 1.35
CA GLY A 277 -4.03 -11.15 1.46
C GLY A 277 -3.37 -11.34 2.83
N GLY A 278 -3.69 -12.44 3.51
CA GLY A 278 -3.07 -12.77 4.80
C GLY A 278 -3.72 -12.10 6.02
N PHE A 279 -4.76 -11.28 5.82
CA PHE A 279 -5.51 -10.67 6.93
C PHE A 279 -6.15 -11.74 7.82
N LYS A 280 -6.53 -12.89 7.26
CA LYS A 280 -7.07 -13.99 8.07
C LYS A 280 -6.03 -14.49 9.07
N ALA A 281 -6.31 -14.35 10.36
CA ALA A 281 -5.49 -14.89 11.43
C ALA A 281 -5.27 -16.42 11.28
N ASP A 282 -4.02 -16.86 11.39
CA ASP A 282 -3.66 -18.28 11.37
C ASP A 282 -3.99 -18.97 12.70
N SER A 283 -3.87 -18.21 13.79
CA SER A 283 -4.15 -18.65 15.15
C SER A 283 -4.44 -17.45 16.04
N TYR A 284 -4.83 -17.72 17.28
CA TYR A 284 -5.05 -16.69 18.30
C TYR A 284 -4.26 -17.02 19.57
N GLN A 285 -3.61 -16.02 20.15
CA GLN A 285 -3.02 -16.10 21.48
C GLN A 285 -3.92 -15.33 22.46
N GLY A 286 -4.83 -16.06 23.12
CA GLY A 286 -5.93 -15.42 23.85
C GLY A 286 -6.90 -14.79 22.86
N LEU A 287 -7.11 -13.46 22.96
CA LEU A 287 -7.89 -12.69 21.99
C LEU A 287 -7.04 -12.14 20.84
N SER A 288 -5.71 -12.22 20.94
CA SER A 288 -4.80 -11.60 19.98
C SER A 288 -4.64 -12.44 18.71
N ALA A 289 -4.99 -11.87 17.56
CA ALA A 289 -4.78 -12.50 16.27
C ALA A 289 -3.29 -12.68 15.94
N GLN A 290 -2.96 -13.78 15.27
CA GLN A 290 -1.61 -14.10 14.83
C GLN A 290 -1.58 -14.27 13.30
N CYS A 291 -0.98 -13.32 12.59
CA CYS A 291 -0.86 -13.33 11.13
C CYS A 291 0.57 -13.75 10.75
N ASN A 292 0.76 -15.06 10.59
CA ASN A 292 2.04 -15.76 10.51
C ASN A 292 2.28 -16.48 9.18
N LYS A 293 1.29 -16.49 8.28
CA LYS A 293 1.38 -17.07 6.95
C LYS A 293 2.52 -16.40 6.17
N ILE A 294 3.36 -17.23 5.57
CA ILE A 294 4.52 -16.82 4.77
C ILE A 294 4.46 -17.58 3.45
N THR A 295 4.61 -16.85 2.36
CA THR A 295 4.67 -17.41 1.01
C THR A 295 6.00 -17.06 0.35
N ALA A 296 6.51 -17.96 -0.48
CA ALA A 296 7.68 -17.73 -1.30
C ALA A 296 7.24 -17.24 -2.68
N ASN A 297 7.88 -16.17 -3.18
CA ASN A 297 7.67 -15.66 -4.52
C ASN A 297 8.35 -16.55 -5.59
N HIS A 298 8.22 -16.20 -6.87
CA HIS A 298 8.78 -16.94 -8.00
C HIS A 298 10.31 -17.13 -7.92
N PHE A 299 11.02 -16.20 -7.28
CA PHE A 299 12.46 -16.24 -7.05
C PHE A 299 12.87 -16.85 -5.70
N GLY A 300 11.90 -17.38 -4.94
CA GLY A 300 12.12 -18.06 -3.67
C GLY A 300 12.25 -17.15 -2.45
N VAL A 301 12.03 -15.83 -2.60
CA VAL A 301 12.03 -14.89 -1.46
C VAL A 301 10.78 -15.12 -0.63
N LYS A 302 10.95 -15.28 0.68
CA LYS A 302 9.86 -15.52 1.64
C LYS A 302 9.52 -14.24 2.39
N LYS A 303 8.24 -13.88 2.42
CA LYS A 303 7.69 -12.75 3.18
C LYS A 303 6.35 -13.17 3.80
N SER A 304 5.97 -12.53 4.91
CA SER A 304 4.61 -12.68 5.46
C SER A 304 3.59 -12.32 4.38
N ASP A 305 2.42 -12.96 4.34
CA ASP A 305 1.38 -12.59 3.38
C ASP A 305 0.76 -11.23 3.74
N TYR A 306 0.55 -10.99 5.04
CA TYR A 306 -0.01 -9.75 5.56
C TYR A 306 1.08 -8.69 5.80
N ASN A 307 0.74 -7.44 5.51
CA ASN A 307 1.51 -6.26 5.91
C ASN A 307 0.59 -5.27 6.66
N PRO A 308 0.79 -5.07 7.97
CA PRO A 308 -0.07 -4.19 8.77
C PRO A 308 -0.07 -2.74 8.30
N HIS A 309 1.09 -2.17 7.93
CA HIS A 309 1.15 -0.76 7.55
C HIS A 309 0.48 -0.44 6.21
N HIS A 310 0.12 -1.47 5.42
CA HIS A 310 -0.68 -1.32 4.21
C HIS A 310 -2.18 -1.33 4.48
N GLU A 311 -2.63 -1.42 5.74
CA GLU A 311 -4.04 -1.53 6.10
C GLU A 311 -4.58 -0.21 6.71
N PRO A 312 -4.98 0.79 5.88
CA PRO A 312 -5.19 2.16 6.33
C PRO A 312 -6.39 2.30 7.29
N PHE A 313 -7.35 1.38 7.27
CA PHE A 313 -8.53 1.46 8.14
C PHE A 313 -8.24 1.07 9.58
N GLN A 314 -7.14 0.33 9.83
CA GLN A 314 -6.67 -0.03 11.17
C GLN A 314 -6.00 1.14 11.90
N TYR A 315 -5.75 2.28 11.26
CA TYR A 315 -5.25 3.49 11.94
C TYR A 315 -6.37 4.31 12.61
N TYR A 316 -7.63 3.95 12.37
CA TYR A 316 -8.80 4.65 12.91
C TYR A 316 -9.61 3.72 13.80
N ALA A 317 -9.84 4.13 15.05
CA ALA A 317 -10.64 3.34 15.99
C ALA A 317 -12.06 3.03 15.46
N SER A 318 -12.64 3.91 14.65
CA SER A 318 -13.99 3.76 14.11
C SER A 318 -14.11 2.67 13.04
N THR A 319 -13.05 2.39 12.29
CA THR A 319 -13.04 1.44 11.17
C THR A 319 -12.16 0.22 11.40
N ALA A 320 -11.38 0.18 12.48
CA ALA A 320 -10.49 -0.94 12.78
C ALA A 320 -11.24 -2.24 13.11
N ASN A 321 -10.61 -3.36 12.74
CA ASN A 321 -10.89 -4.72 13.19
C ASN A 321 -9.59 -5.28 13.82
N PRO A 322 -9.27 -4.89 15.05
CA PRO A 322 -7.94 -5.14 15.61
C PRO A 322 -7.61 -6.61 15.80
N HIS A 323 -8.64 -7.43 16.00
CA HIS A 323 -8.52 -8.85 16.29
C HIS A 323 -8.75 -9.72 15.04
N HIS A 324 -8.76 -9.14 13.84
CA HIS A 324 -8.91 -9.86 12.58
C HIS A 324 -10.10 -10.81 12.57
N LEU A 325 -11.21 -10.37 13.17
CA LEU A 325 -12.41 -11.18 13.30
C LEU A 325 -13.02 -11.38 11.91
N ALA A 326 -13.29 -12.64 11.57
CA ALA A 326 -13.96 -13.00 10.34
C ALA A 326 -15.39 -12.43 10.30
N PRO A 327 -15.98 -12.21 9.11
CA PRO A 327 -17.39 -11.88 8.99
C PRO A 327 -18.24 -12.96 9.65
N SER A 328 -19.24 -12.54 10.41
CA SER A 328 -20.14 -13.44 11.15
C SER A 328 -21.01 -14.30 10.23
N ALA A 329 -21.19 -13.88 8.97
CA ALA A 329 -21.77 -14.68 7.89
C ALA A 329 -21.39 -14.10 6.52
N THR A 330 -21.32 -14.94 5.48
CA THR A 330 -21.03 -14.49 4.10
C THR A 330 -21.96 -13.37 3.61
N LYS A 331 -23.24 -13.37 4.00
CA LYS A 331 -24.20 -12.33 3.64
C LYS A 331 -23.91 -10.96 4.28
N LEU A 332 -23.06 -10.91 5.30
CA LEU A 332 -22.68 -9.69 6.03
C LEU A 332 -21.33 -9.14 5.55
N ILE A 333 -20.65 -9.80 4.61
CA ILE A 333 -19.47 -9.21 3.96
C ILE A 333 -19.89 -7.92 3.27
N GLY A 334 -19.20 -6.83 3.58
CA GLY A 334 -19.54 -5.48 3.15
C GLY A 334 -20.49 -4.74 4.09
N SER A 335 -21.09 -5.39 5.09
CA SER A 335 -22.07 -4.82 6.02
C SER A 335 -21.51 -4.70 7.44
N ASN A 336 -22.22 -4.00 8.32
CA ASN A 336 -21.83 -3.91 9.73
C ASN A 336 -21.96 -5.29 10.40
N ASP A 337 -20.85 -5.80 10.92
CA ASP A 337 -20.75 -6.86 11.92
C ASP A 337 -19.37 -6.83 12.58
N GLN A 338 -18.98 -7.91 13.26
CA GLN A 338 -17.72 -8.00 13.99
C GLN A 338 -16.45 -7.78 13.14
N ALA A 339 -16.51 -7.96 11.82
CA ALA A 339 -15.36 -7.74 10.95
C ALA A 339 -15.09 -6.26 10.67
N ASN A 340 -16.05 -5.38 11.01
CA ASN A 340 -15.96 -3.92 10.83
C ASN A 340 -15.38 -3.50 9.47
N HIS A 341 -15.77 -4.21 8.41
CA HIS A 341 -15.37 -3.96 7.02
C HIS A 341 -13.92 -4.28 6.64
N GLN A 342 -13.14 -4.91 7.52
CA GLN A 342 -11.77 -5.34 7.25
C GLN A 342 -11.74 -6.86 7.12
N TYR A 343 -11.27 -7.35 5.97
CA TYR A 343 -11.49 -8.71 5.52
C TYR A 343 -10.23 -9.34 4.91
N ASP A 344 -10.20 -10.66 4.88
CA ASP A 344 -9.24 -11.38 4.06
C ASP A 344 -9.66 -11.38 2.59
N MET A 345 -8.68 -11.45 1.69
CA MET A 345 -8.92 -11.58 0.25
C MET A 345 -9.90 -12.71 -0.11
N SER A 346 -9.93 -13.79 0.67
CA SER A 346 -10.88 -14.89 0.45
C SER A 346 -12.35 -14.49 0.65
N ASP A 347 -12.63 -13.54 1.54
CA ASP A 347 -13.99 -13.05 1.80
C ASP A 347 -14.55 -12.25 0.61
N PHE A 348 -13.70 -11.53 -0.13
CA PHE A 348 -14.12 -10.86 -1.38
C PHE A 348 -14.74 -11.87 -2.35
N TRP A 349 -14.07 -13.00 -2.55
CA TRP A 349 -14.53 -14.04 -3.46
C TRP A 349 -15.73 -14.83 -2.92
N LEU A 350 -15.88 -14.95 -1.59
CA LEU A 350 -17.10 -15.50 -0.99
C LEU A 350 -18.31 -14.58 -1.27
N ALA A 351 -18.15 -13.27 -1.12
CA ALA A 351 -19.19 -12.29 -1.42
C ALA A 351 -19.53 -12.25 -2.92
N ALA A 352 -18.51 -12.22 -3.79
CA ALA A 352 -18.67 -12.23 -5.24
C ALA A 352 -19.45 -13.47 -5.73
N LYS A 353 -19.04 -14.67 -5.30
CA LYS A 353 -19.71 -15.93 -5.69
C LYS A 353 -21.14 -16.03 -5.16
N ALA A 354 -21.47 -15.31 -4.09
CA ALA A 354 -22.81 -15.24 -3.53
C ALA A 354 -23.72 -14.19 -4.22
N GLY A 355 -23.23 -13.46 -5.24
CA GLY A 355 -23.95 -12.34 -5.86
C GLY A 355 -24.13 -11.17 -4.88
N LYS A 356 -23.14 -10.95 -4.02
CA LYS A 356 -23.10 -9.95 -2.94
C LYS A 356 -21.86 -9.07 -3.01
N LEU A 357 -21.33 -8.84 -4.20
CA LEU A 357 -20.19 -7.95 -4.41
C LEU A 357 -20.46 -6.59 -3.74
N PRO A 358 -19.56 -6.06 -2.88
CA PRO A 358 -19.75 -4.76 -2.25
C PRO A 358 -19.81 -3.62 -3.28
N ALA A 359 -20.37 -2.48 -2.89
CA ALA A 359 -20.41 -1.30 -3.74
C ALA A 359 -19.02 -0.65 -3.87
N VAL A 360 -18.20 -0.73 -2.83
CA VAL A 360 -16.81 -0.26 -2.81
C VAL A 360 -15.92 -1.35 -2.23
N SER A 361 -14.97 -1.88 -3.00
CA SER A 361 -14.04 -2.92 -2.54
C SER A 361 -12.62 -2.45 -2.77
N TYR A 362 -11.79 -2.48 -1.74
CA TYR A 362 -10.35 -2.28 -1.85
C TYR A 362 -9.68 -3.65 -1.81
N LEU A 363 -8.84 -3.96 -2.81
CA LEU A 363 -8.13 -5.23 -2.92
C LEU A 363 -6.64 -4.96 -2.77
N LYS A 364 -6.03 -5.58 -1.76
CA LYS A 364 -4.59 -5.57 -1.52
C LYS A 364 -4.05 -6.99 -1.62
N ALA A 365 -3.10 -7.21 -2.52
CA ALA A 365 -2.49 -8.53 -2.70
C ALA A 365 -1.77 -8.99 -1.41
N PRO A 366 -1.57 -10.30 -1.20
CA PRO A 366 -0.56 -10.75 -0.25
C PRO A 366 0.83 -10.26 -0.71
N ASN A 367 1.72 -9.93 0.22
CA ASN A 367 2.99 -9.25 -0.07
C ASN A 367 3.74 -9.83 -1.28
N TYR A 368 3.87 -11.16 -1.39
CA TYR A 368 4.64 -11.74 -2.50
C TYR A 368 4.11 -11.41 -3.91
N GLN A 369 2.89 -10.86 -4.05
CA GLN A 369 2.25 -10.49 -5.33
C GLN A 369 1.79 -9.02 -5.40
N ASP A 370 2.23 -8.15 -4.49
CA ASP A 370 1.77 -6.75 -4.46
C ASP A 370 2.50 -5.81 -5.42
N GLY A 371 3.65 -6.24 -5.97
CA GLY A 371 4.50 -5.46 -6.88
C GLY A 371 5.79 -4.96 -6.25
N HIS A 372 5.86 -4.89 -4.91
CA HIS A 372 6.98 -4.31 -4.19
C HIS A 372 8.31 -5.02 -4.46
N GLY A 373 9.35 -4.24 -4.76
CA GLY A 373 10.70 -4.76 -4.94
C GLY A 373 11.22 -5.53 -3.73
N GLY A 374 12.19 -6.41 -3.93
CA GLY A 374 12.82 -7.20 -2.86
C GLY A 374 12.04 -8.43 -2.39
N TYR A 375 10.70 -8.40 -2.32
CA TYR A 375 9.88 -9.56 -1.92
C TYR A 375 8.73 -9.92 -2.87
N SER A 376 8.28 -9.00 -3.71
CA SER A 376 7.44 -9.27 -4.89
C SER A 376 8.24 -8.99 -6.16
N ASN A 377 7.59 -9.10 -7.32
CA ASN A 377 8.15 -8.80 -8.62
C ASN A 377 7.02 -8.72 -9.66
N PRO A 378 7.28 -8.17 -10.87
CA PRO A 378 6.26 -8.02 -11.90
C PRO A 378 5.59 -9.32 -12.34
N LEU A 379 6.22 -10.49 -12.17
CA LEU A 379 5.64 -11.77 -12.60
C LEU A 379 4.60 -12.28 -11.60
N ASP A 380 4.93 -12.28 -10.31
CA ASP A 380 4.00 -12.64 -9.23
C ASP A 380 2.83 -11.64 -9.15
N GLU A 381 3.13 -10.35 -9.31
CA GLU A 381 2.14 -9.28 -9.40
C GLU A 381 1.18 -9.49 -10.58
N GLN A 382 1.74 -9.75 -11.76
CA GLN A 382 0.98 -10.05 -12.97
C GLN A 382 0.08 -11.27 -12.78
N GLU A 383 0.57 -12.34 -12.14
CA GLU A 383 -0.26 -13.52 -11.86
C GLU A 383 -1.47 -13.16 -10.99
N TRP A 384 -1.26 -12.39 -9.93
CA TRP A 384 -2.36 -11.95 -9.07
C TRP A 384 -3.36 -11.06 -9.83
N LEU A 385 -2.88 -10.06 -10.58
CA LEU A 385 -3.72 -9.14 -11.35
C LEU A 385 -4.56 -9.90 -12.39
N VAL A 386 -3.92 -10.75 -13.20
CA VAL A 386 -4.59 -11.52 -14.25
C VAL A 386 -5.62 -12.48 -13.65
N ASN A 387 -5.28 -13.20 -12.58
CA ASN A 387 -6.20 -14.15 -11.95
C ASN A 387 -7.44 -13.45 -11.38
N ASN A 388 -7.26 -12.35 -10.65
CA ASN A 388 -8.38 -11.63 -10.04
C ASN A 388 -9.24 -10.91 -11.08
N LEU A 389 -8.62 -10.22 -12.05
CA LEU A 389 -9.35 -9.49 -13.09
C LEU A 389 -10.09 -10.43 -14.05
N ASN A 390 -9.51 -11.59 -14.40
CA ASN A 390 -10.21 -12.57 -15.24
C ASN A 390 -11.43 -13.16 -14.53
N GLN A 391 -11.33 -13.43 -13.22
CA GLN A 391 -12.47 -13.91 -12.44
C GLN A 391 -13.54 -12.82 -12.27
N LEU A 392 -13.14 -11.58 -12.01
CA LEU A 392 -14.06 -10.44 -11.85
C LEU A 392 -14.84 -10.14 -13.13
N GLN A 393 -14.18 -10.21 -14.29
CA GLN A 393 -14.81 -10.02 -15.61
C GLN A 393 -15.82 -11.11 -15.97
N GLN A 394 -15.79 -12.26 -15.30
CA GLN A 394 -16.76 -13.35 -15.49
C GLN A 394 -18.02 -13.19 -14.62
N LEU A 395 -18.04 -12.25 -13.66
CA LEU A 395 -19.19 -12.03 -12.80
C LEU A 395 -20.34 -11.34 -13.56
N PRO A 396 -21.61 -11.67 -13.25
CA PRO A 396 -22.77 -10.94 -13.77
C PRO A 396 -22.74 -9.42 -13.49
N GLU A 397 -22.11 -9.02 -12.38
CA GLU A 397 -21.88 -7.65 -11.93
C GLU A 397 -20.80 -6.92 -12.76
N TRP A 398 -20.06 -7.58 -13.65
CA TRP A 398 -19.03 -6.91 -14.45
C TRP A 398 -19.59 -5.74 -15.27
N LYS A 399 -20.82 -5.87 -15.78
CA LYS A 399 -21.50 -4.85 -16.60
C LYS A 399 -21.70 -3.50 -15.91
N ASP A 400 -21.67 -3.47 -14.58
CA ASP A 400 -21.80 -2.27 -13.75
C ASP A 400 -20.64 -2.13 -12.74
N THR A 401 -19.51 -2.76 -13.04
CA THR A 401 -18.26 -2.65 -12.28
C THR A 401 -17.27 -1.71 -12.97
N ALA A 402 -16.63 -0.84 -12.18
CA ALA A 402 -15.40 -0.15 -12.57
C ALA A 402 -14.25 -0.67 -11.71
N VAL A 403 -13.11 -0.95 -12.35
CA VAL A 403 -11.88 -1.31 -11.66
C VAL A 403 -10.86 -0.20 -11.85
N ILE A 404 -10.19 0.19 -10.77
CA ILE A 404 -9.05 1.10 -10.81
C ILE A 404 -7.84 0.33 -10.27
N ILE A 405 -6.78 0.24 -11.05
CA ILE A 405 -5.47 -0.21 -10.59
C ILE A 405 -4.66 1.06 -10.33
N MET A 406 -4.12 1.18 -9.13
CA MET A 406 -3.22 2.27 -8.76
C MET A 406 -2.20 1.77 -7.75
N TYR A 407 -1.15 2.56 -7.53
CA TYR A 407 -0.03 2.27 -6.64
C TYR A 407 -0.06 3.25 -5.47
N ASP A 408 0.53 2.86 -4.36
CA ASP A 408 0.64 3.61 -3.12
C ASP A 408 1.76 4.65 -3.14
N ASP A 409 2.93 4.27 -3.62
CA ASP A 409 4.13 5.07 -3.78
C ASP A 409 4.95 4.61 -5.00
N THR A 410 6.17 5.15 -5.14
CA THR A 410 7.02 4.97 -6.32
C THR A 410 8.19 3.99 -6.12
N ASP A 411 8.36 3.39 -4.94
CA ASP A 411 9.58 2.74 -4.44
C ASP A 411 10.79 3.71 -4.32
N GLY A 412 10.63 4.98 -4.69
CA GLY A 412 11.74 5.91 -4.95
C GLY A 412 12.35 5.74 -6.34
N ASP A 413 11.72 4.94 -7.20
CA ASP A 413 12.13 4.73 -8.58
C ASP A 413 12.14 6.01 -9.40
N TYR A 414 13.01 6.03 -10.41
CA TYR A 414 13.09 7.15 -11.32
C TYR A 414 11.75 7.38 -12.04
N ASP A 415 11.30 8.63 -11.97
CA ASP A 415 10.30 9.20 -12.87
C ASP A 415 10.79 10.56 -13.37
N HIS A 416 10.62 10.82 -14.67
CA HIS A 416 11.07 12.06 -15.27
C HIS A 416 10.13 13.25 -15.04
N VAL A 417 8.99 13.06 -14.37
CA VAL A 417 8.01 14.11 -14.09
C VAL A 417 8.11 14.57 -12.64
N ALA A 418 8.40 15.85 -12.44
CA ALA A 418 8.30 16.45 -11.12
C ALA A 418 6.81 16.59 -10.74
N PRO A 419 6.39 16.13 -9.56
CA PRO A 419 5.01 16.27 -9.13
C PRO A 419 4.63 17.76 -9.03
N PRO A 420 3.39 18.14 -9.40
CA PRO A 420 2.92 19.50 -9.23
C PRO A 420 2.90 19.88 -7.74
N LYS A 421 3.06 21.17 -7.44
CA LYS A 421 2.94 21.65 -6.06
C LYS A 421 1.50 21.47 -5.57
N SER A 422 1.33 20.86 -4.40
CA SER A 422 0.08 20.74 -3.68
C SER A 422 -0.31 22.00 -2.91
#